data_AF-A0A416X0R5-F1
#
_entry.id   AF-A0A416X0R5-F1
#
_cell.length_a   1.000
_cell.length_b   1.000
_cell.length_c   1.000
_cell.angle_alpha   90.00
_cell.angle_beta   90.00
_cell.angle_gamma   90.00
#
_symmetry.space_group_name_H-M   'P 1'
#
loop_
_entity.id
_entity.type
_entity.pdbx_description
1 polymer ?
#
loop_
_entity_poly.entity_id
_entity_poly.type
_entity_poly.pdbx_seq_one_letter_code
_entity_poly.pdbx_strand_id
1 'polypeptide(L)'
;MNDLYRDARKVKPVESSFTFDDEALKKALKRIYEKDVNPMGDIEENLFNAVFDTMSSAVDKGFGVPDATDPDIDFYKALKSDAAVFSAFKTHRWQNDIARQMLDEKGNLKSFDQFKKDVASLVDPQHKDAWLKTEYDTAILRARQAAEWKQFEREKDILPNLRWIESTSIHPGADHRQFWGVIRPIDDPFWNRHRPGDRWNCKCGLSATDEPETPEANLPAGGADDKPASGLGGNPGKTGKLFSRDHPYVTGAYKGAKEAVENFIREMEKKMVSPQMPKALRTDGEYLKDKKIVFKKKFFDLIDNTPGKDVRFQIDKNGKGSYYMPDTTHVQEGRKVVSVPEPMRRMVHIAENARNQASDWHRESVVYHEFGHAIDAQRNMYKSRELLELMERQRNFMNERQTYMVRKETYNPATNRYDKVLTKVRMSRIAYADERLKDLQRKLYRMDIKTFTRRGITKSDVMEQIGSARDTIKALNVKYGFGHDTAYFKIPGMAEKEFIAHCFENTFVGNKVFEKCLPELYAEMVEYIKGL
;
A
#
# COMPACT_ATOMS: atom_id res chain seq x y z
N MET A 1 31.35 -28.09 9.49
CA MET A 1 31.25 -26.74 10.07
C MET A 1 30.18 -25.97 9.34
N ASN A 2 29.00 -25.92 9.94
CA ASN A 2 27.85 -25.12 9.51
C ASN A 2 26.99 -24.93 10.77
N ASP A 3 27.52 -24.17 11.72
CA ASP A 3 27.11 -24.16 13.14
C ASP A 3 26.10 -23.05 13.50
N LEU A 4 25.25 -22.63 12.56
CA LEU A 4 24.27 -21.55 12.80
C LEU A 4 23.19 -21.89 13.85
N TYR A 5 22.98 -23.18 14.15
CA TYR A 5 21.93 -23.65 15.07
C TYR A 5 22.48 -24.26 16.37
N ARG A 6 23.80 -24.27 16.61
CA ARG A 6 24.40 -25.22 17.56
C ARG A 6 24.76 -24.69 18.96
N ASP A 7 24.60 -23.42 19.29
CA ASP A 7 24.82 -22.96 20.67
C ASP A 7 23.98 -21.75 21.05
N ALA A 8 23.05 -21.93 22.01
CA ALA A 8 22.46 -20.85 22.81
C ALA A 8 21.97 -21.39 24.16
N ARG A 9 22.76 -21.20 25.22
CA ARG A 9 22.34 -21.48 26.62
C ARG A 9 21.72 -20.24 27.27
N LYS A 10 20.52 -20.47 27.82
CA LYS A 10 19.81 -19.82 28.95
C LYS A 10 19.78 -18.29 29.03
N VAL A 11 18.63 -17.69 28.65
CA VAL A 11 17.99 -16.55 29.36
C VAL A 11 16.46 -16.54 29.09
N LYS A 12 15.63 -16.41 30.13
CA LYS A 12 14.21 -15.93 30.12
C LYS A 12 14.21 -14.54 30.79
N PRO A 13 13.23 -13.60 30.64
CA PRO A 13 11.94 -13.64 29.91
C PRO A 13 11.57 -12.35 29.12
N VAL A 14 10.51 -12.41 28.28
CA VAL A 14 9.26 -11.60 28.25
C VAL A 14 8.35 -12.36 27.28
N GLU A 15 7.17 -12.76 27.75
CA GLU A 15 6.25 -13.65 27.01
C GLU A 15 5.46 -12.88 25.95
N SER A 16 5.95 -12.95 24.71
CA SER A 16 5.09 -13.01 23.53
C SER A 16 4.60 -14.45 23.38
N SER A 17 3.31 -14.68 23.17
CA SER A 17 2.80 -16.00 22.78
C SER A 17 3.27 -16.33 21.36
N PHE A 18 4.48 -16.86 21.26
CA PHE A 18 5.08 -17.33 20.01
C PHE A 18 4.73 -18.80 19.82
N THR A 19 4.14 -19.14 18.68
CA THR A 19 3.81 -20.53 18.33
C THR A 19 4.09 -20.73 16.84
N PHE A 20 4.95 -21.69 16.50
CA PHE A 20 5.24 -22.04 15.11
C PHE A 20 4.29 -23.14 14.59
N ASP A 21 4.00 -23.16 13.29
CA ASP A 21 3.17 -24.18 12.66
C ASP A 21 3.97 -25.49 12.45
N ASP A 22 3.81 -26.43 13.39
CA ASP A 22 4.44 -27.74 13.33
C ASP A 22 3.88 -28.64 12.21
N GLU A 23 2.64 -28.41 11.74
CA GLU A 23 2.08 -29.17 10.62
C GLU A 23 2.68 -28.74 9.28
N ALA A 24 2.92 -27.44 9.10
CA ALA A 24 3.66 -26.93 7.95
C ALA A 24 5.07 -27.56 7.88
N LEU A 25 5.75 -27.69 9.02
CA LEU A 25 7.06 -28.31 9.11
C LEU A 25 7.03 -29.80 8.73
N LYS A 26 6.05 -30.57 9.24
CA LYS A 26 5.88 -31.98 8.88
C LYS A 26 5.65 -32.17 7.38
N LYS A 27 4.82 -31.32 6.76
CA LYS A 27 4.59 -31.33 5.31
C LYS A 27 5.86 -31.00 4.53
N ALA A 28 6.60 -29.99 4.96
CA ALA A 28 7.88 -29.61 4.34
C ALA A 28 8.89 -30.76 4.38
N LEU A 29 9.07 -31.41 5.54
CA LEU A 29 9.97 -32.56 5.70
C LEU A 29 9.63 -33.71 4.74
N LYS A 30 8.33 -34.02 4.61
CA LYS A 30 7.86 -35.06 3.69
C LYS A 30 8.18 -34.70 2.24
N ARG A 31 7.83 -33.49 1.79
CA ARG A 31 8.07 -33.03 0.40
C ARG A 31 9.56 -32.98 0.04
N ILE A 32 10.40 -32.53 0.96
CA ILE A 32 11.87 -32.52 0.76
C ILE A 32 12.37 -33.97 0.62
N TYR A 33 11.93 -34.87 1.50
CA TYR A 33 12.33 -36.29 1.46
C TYR A 33 11.87 -36.99 0.17
N GLU A 34 10.64 -36.73 -0.26
CA GLU A 34 10.04 -37.27 -1.50
C GLU A 34 10.56 -36.60 -2.78
N LYS A 35 11.38 -35.54 -2.65
CA LYS A 35 11.95 -34.74 -3.75
C LYS A 35 10.90 -33.99 -4.59
N ASP A 36 9.76 -33.67 -3.98
CA ASP A 36 8.69 -32.84 -4.57
C ASP A 36 9.09 -31.36 -4.70
N VAL A 37 10.20 -30.97 -4.09
CA VAL A 37 10.79 -29.62 -4.12
C VAL A 37 12.28 -29.78 -4.37
N ASN A 38 12.88 -28.99 -5.26
CA ASN A 38 14.33 -28.92 -5.40
C ASN A 38 14.90 -27.92 -4.38
N PRO A 39 15.51 -28.37 -3.27
CA PRO A 39 15.88 -27.46 -2.19
C PRO A 39 16.92 -26.41 -2.60
N MET A 40 17.71 -26.68 -3.64
CA MET A 40 18.71 -25.74 -4.14
C MET A 40 18.11 -24.62 -5.00
N GLY A 41 17.08 -24.94 -5.80
CA GLY A 41 16.51 -24.05 -6.81
C GLY A 41 15.15 -23.43 -6.46
N ASP A 42 14.43 -24.02 -5.50
CA ASP A 42 13.06 -23.64 -5.13
C ASP A 42 12.98 -23.16 -3.67
N ILE A 43 11.81 -22.69 -3.25
CA ILE A 43 11.46 -22.38 -1.86
C ILE A 43 10.31 -23.29 -1.44
N GLU A 44 10.47 -24.02 -0.33
CA GLU A 44 9.42 -24.89 0.20
C GLU A 44 8.26 -24.04 0.77
N GLU A 45 7.11 -24.09 0.10
CA GLU A 45 5.99 -23.17 0.36
C GLU A 45 5.39 -23.29 1.78
N ASN A 46 5.30 -24.50 2.35
CA ASN A 46 4.71 -24.66 3.68
C ASN A 46 5.60 -24.01 4.74
N LEU A 47 6.91 -24.28 4.67
CA LEU A 47 7.91 -23.71 5.56
C LEU A 47 8.01 -22.20 5.37
N PHE A 48 7.98 -21.71 4.13
CA PHE A 48 7.90 -20.29 3.83
C PHE A 48 6.68 -19.64 4.47
N ASN A 49 5.47 -20.19 4.27
CA ASN A 49 4.24 -19.58 4.81
C ASN A 49 4.30 -19.50 6.33
N ALA A 50 4.73 -20.56 7.02
CA ALA A 50 4.86 -20.55 8.49
C ALA A 50 5.82 -19.47 9.00
N VAL A 51 6.99 -19.31 8.35
CA VAL A 51 7.96 -18.26 8.72
C VAL A 51 7.43 -16.88 8.34
N PHE A 52 6.84 -16.73 7.16
CA PHE A 52 6.27 -15.47 6.68
C PHE A 52 5.11 -15.00 7.53
N ASP A 53 4.15 -15.84 7.90
CA ASP A 53 3.04 -15.47 8.78
C ASP A 53 3.54 -14.98 10.13
N THR A 54 4.57 -15.63 10.67
CA THR A 54 5.24 -15.21 11.90
C THR A 54 5.85 -13.81 11.76
N MET A 55 6.68 -13.57 10.73
CA MET A 55 7.34 -12.28 10.52
C MET A 55 6.35 -11.18 10.10
N SER A 56 5.34 -11.54 9.33
CA SER A 56 4.22 -10.69 8.93
C SER A 56 3.46 -10.23 10.17
N SER A 57 3.13 -11.13 11.10
CA SER A 57 2.51 -10.77 12.38
C SER A 57 3.38 -9.85 13.23
N ALA A 58 4.72 -9.96 13.15
CA ALA A 58 5.63 -9.03 13.82
C ALA A 58 5.46 -7.60 13.27
N VAL A 59 5.33 -7.45 11.95
CA VAL A 59 5.02 -6.16 11.33
C VAL A 59 3.68 -5.62 11.81
N ASP A 60 2.63 -6.46 11.87
CA ASP A 60 1.30 -6.05 12.35
C ASP A 60 1.35 -5.49 13.77
N LYS A 61 2.04 -6.22 14.67
CA LYS A 61 2.14 -5.84 16.08
C LYS A 61 3.06 -4.66 16.33
N GLY A 62 4.12 -4.53 15.53
CA GLY A 62 5.10 -3.46 15.68
C GLY A 62 4.64 -2.16 15.05
N PHE A 63 4.22 -2.20 13.78
CA PHE A 63 3.80 -1.03 13.00
C PHE A 63 2.37 -0.59 13.34
N GLY A 64 1.51 -1.54 13.74
CA GLY A 64 0.06 -1.39 13.67
C GLY A 64 -0.45 -1.74 12.27
N VAL A 65 -1.67 -2.25 12.16
CA VAL A 65 -2.30 -2.51 10.85
C VAL A 65 -2.99 -1.21 10.41
N PRO A 66 -2.46 -0.49 9.40
CA PRO A 66 -3.04 0.77 8.97
C PRO A 66 -4.30 0.53 8.14
N ASP A 67 -5.24 1.49 8.21
CA ASP A 67 -6.39 1.52 7.31
C ASP A 67 -5.95 1.74 5.86
N ALA A 68 -6.80 1.35 4.91
CA ALA A 68 -6.49 1.46 3.48
C ALA A 68 -6.18 2.90 2.99
N THR A 69 -6.62 3.92 3.75
CA THR A 69 -6.46 5.35 3.43
C THR A 69 -5.33 6.03 4.22
N ASP A 70 -4.64 5.27 5.08
CA ASP A 70 -3.51 5.73 5.89
C ASP A 70 -2.32 6.11 4.99
N PRO A 71 -1.66 7.26 5.22
CA PRO A 71 -0.53 7.69 4.40
C PRO A 71 0.67 6.72 4.43
N ASP A 72 0.80 5.90 5.48
CA ASP A 72 1.91 4.98 5.66
C ASP A 72 1.60 3.56 5.15
N ILE A 73 0.43 3.31 4.54
CA ILE A 73 0.02 1.99 4.05
C ILE A 73 1.05 1.35 3.11
N ASP A 74 1.69 2.12 2.23
CA ASP A 74 2.69 1.59 1.31
C ASP A 74 4.02 1.31 2.01
N PHE A 75 4.35 2.07 3.05
CA PHE A 75 5.54 1.82 3.86
C PHE A 75 5.36 0.56 4.72
N TYR A 76 4.18 0.37 5.30
CA TYR A 76 3.77 -0.88 5.94
C TYR A 76 3.86 -2.08 4.99
N LYS A 77 3.36 -1.95 3.74
CA LYS A 77 3.52 -3.00 2.72
C LYS A 77 4.98 -3.27 2.39
N ALA A 78 5.83 -2.25 2.32
CA ALA A 78 7.26 -2.43 2.08
C ALA A 78 7.92 -3.27 3.18
N LEU A 79 7.55 -3.05 4.45
CA LEU A 79 8.01 -3.88 5.56
C LEU A 79 7.51 -5.33 5.45
N LYS A 80 6.27 -5.55 5.02
CA LYS A 80 5.73 -6.90 4.74
C LYS A 80 6.47 -7.58 3.59
N SER A 81 6.79 -6.85 2.52
CA SER A 81 7.59 -7.37 1.40
C SER A 81 9.00 -7.75 1.85
N ASP A 82 9.64 -6.93 2.70
CA ASP A 82 10.95 -7.28 3.27
C ASP A 82 10.87 -8.51 4.19
N ALA A 83 9.81 -8.62 5.00
CA ALA A 83 9.53 -9.81 5.79
C ALA A 83 9.39 -11.06 4.91
N ALA A 84 8.70 -10.98 3.77
CA ALA A 84 8.60 -12.09 2.82
C ALA A 84 9.98 -12.49 2.28
N VAL A 85 10.80 -11.53 1.90
CA VAL A 85 12.16 -11.79 1.41
C VAL A 85 13.03 -12.43 2.49
N PHE A 86 12.99 -11.92 3.72
CA PHE A 86 13.71 -12.52 4.86
C PHE A 86 13.27 -13.97 5.09
N SER A 87 11.95 -14.20 5.11
CA SER A 87 11.38 -15.54 5.28
C SER A 87 11.81 -16.49 4.18
N ALA A 88 11.88 -16.04 2.92
CA ALA A 88 12.35 -16.86 1.81
C ALA A 88 13.82 -17.25 1.96
N PHE A 89 14.71 -16.32 2.35
CA PHE A 89 16.12 -16.66 2.63
C PHE A 89 16.27 -17.60 3.82
N LYS A 90 15.50 -17.39 4.89
CA LYS A 90 15.49 -18.29 6.05
C LYS A 90 15.01 -19.70 5.65
N THR A 91 13.94 -19.79 4.89
CA THR A 91 13.40 -21.06 4.37
C THR A 91 14.41 -21.76 3.48
N HIS A 92 15.05 -21.05 2.53
CA HIS A 92 16.08 -21.63 1.67
C HIS A 92 17.23 -22.21 2.49
N ARG A 93 17.71 -21.48 3.50
CA ARG A 93 18.75 -21.97 4.39
C ARG A 93 18.31 -23.25 5.11
N TRP A 94 17.15 -23.19 5.75
CA TRP A 94 16.65 -24.26 6.61
C TRP A 94 16.30 -25.54 5.82
N GLN A 95 15.64 -25.42 4.67
CA GLN A 95 15.31 -26.56 3.81
C GLN A 95 16.58 -27.26 3.28
N ASN A 96 17.66 -26.52 3.01
CA ASN A 96 18.92 -27.11 2.55
C ASN A 96 19.69 -27.77 3.70
N ASP A 97 19.67 -27.20 4.90
CA ASP A 97 20.22 -27.84 6.10
C ASP A 97 19.50 -29.17 6.39
N ILE A 98 18.18 -29.23 6.18
CA ILE A 98 17.37 -30.46 6.22
C ILE A 98 17.75 -31.43 5.10
N ALA A 99 17.76 -30.98 3.84
CA ALA A 99 18.01 -31.83 2.68
C ALA A 99 19.39 -32.51 2.71
N ARG A 100 20.40 -31.87 3.31
CA ARG A 100 21.73 -32.46 3.53
C ARG A 100 21.71 -33.72 4.38
N GLN A 101 20.68 -33.94 5.19
CA GLN A 101 20.57 -35.14 6.03
C GLN A 101 19.95 -36.34 5.29
N MET A 102 19.50 -36.19 4.04
CA MET A 102 18.81 -37.25 3.30
C MET A 102 19.70 -38.41 2.86
N LEU A 103 20.97 -38.13 2.58
CA LEU A 103 21.90 -39.12 2.04
C LEU A 103 22.85 -39.64 3.14
N ASP A 104 23.16 -40.92 3.10
CA ASP A 104 24.22 -41.52 3.90
C ASP A 104 25.61 -41.17 3.36
N GLU A 105 26.66 -41.62 4.05
CA GLU A 105 28.07 -41.38 3.65
C GLU A 105 28.43 -41.96 2.27
N LYS A 106 27.63 -42.90 1.76
CA LYS A 106 27.80 -43.57 0.46
C LYS A 106 26.94 -42.92 -0.64
N GLY A 107 26.17 -41.89 -0.31
CA GLY A 107 25.26 -41.20 -1.24
C GLY A 107 23.91 -41.90 -1.43
N ASN A 108 23.57 -42.91 -0.63
CA ASN A 108 22.27 -43.57 -0.72
C ASN A 108 21.22 -42.83 0.11
N LEU A 109 19.97 -42.87 -0.35
CA LEU A 109 18.84 -42.29 0.40
C LEU A 109 18.61 -43.09 1.70
N LYS A 110 18.65 -42.40 2.85
CA LYS A 110 18.29 -42.97 4.15
C LYS A 110 16.81 -43.31 4.21
N SER A 111 16.40 -44.22 5.09
CA SER A 111 14.97 -44.41 5.38
C SER A 111 14.37 -43.13 5.98
N PHE A 112 13.05 -42.95 5.81
CA PHE A 112 12.35 -41.78 6.35
C PHE A 112 12.49 -41.69 7.87
N ASP A 113 12.45 -42.82 8.58
CA ASP A 113 12.64 -42.88 10.02
C ASP A 113 14.04 -42.44 10.45
N GLN A 114 15.08 -42.82 9.70
CA GLN A 114 16.45 -42.39 10.00
C GLN A 114 16.64 -40.91 9.67
N PHE A 115 16.12 -40.46 8.53
CA PHE A 115 16.12 -39.05 8.15
C PHE A 115 15.46 -38.17 9.23
N LYS A 116 14.28 -38.58 9.72
CA LYS A 116 13.55 -37.87 10.79
C LYS A 116 14.37 -37.76 12.08
N LYS A 117 15.12 -38.81 12.45
CA LYS A 117 16.03 -38.78 13.60
C LYS A 117 17.19 -37.81 13.37
N ASP A 118 17.77 -37.82 12.17
CA ASP A 118 18.95 -37.02 11.85
C ASP A 118 18.64 -35.51 11.78
N VAL A 119 17.43 -35.14 11.35
CA VAL A 119 16.99 -33.73 11.32
C VAL A 119 16.41 -33.25 12.65
N ALA A 120 16.24 -34.12 13.66
CA ALA A 120 15.54 -33.80 14.90
C ALA A 120 16.08 -32.53 15.59
N SER A 121 17.40 -32.32 15.59
CA SER A 121 18.02 -31.12 16.17
C SER A 121 17.79 -29.84 15.35
N LEU A 122 17.55 -29.95 14.04
CA LEU A 122 17.26 -28.82 13.14
C LEU A 122 15.79 -28.39 13.21
N VAL A 123 14.93 -29.29 13.66
CA VAL A 123 13.49 -29.06 13.83
C VAL A 123 13.06 -29.04 15.29
N ASP A 124 14.04 -29.12 16.21
CA ASP A 124 13.82 -29.14 17.64
C ASP A 124 13.10 -27.85 18.06
N PRO A 125 11.91 -27.96 18.68
CA PRO A 125 11.13 -26.79 19.05
C PRO A 125 11.93 -25.82 19.94
N GLN A 126 12.73 -26.31 20.88
CA GLN A 126 13.45 -25.44 21.81
C GLN A 126 14.52 -24.58 21.11
N HIS A 127 15.19 -25.14 20.10
CA HIS A 127 16.22 -24.43 19.33
C HIS A 127 15.61 -23.55 18.23
N LYS A 128 14.62 -24.06 17.50
CA LYS A 128 13.85 -23.33 16.49
C LYS A 128 13.17 -22.11 17.10
N ASP A 129 12.48 -22.31 18.21
CA ASP A 129 11.68 -21.27 18.86
C ASP A 129 12.57 -20.20 19.46
N ALA A 130 13.73 -20.54 20.03
CA ALA A 130 14.65 -19.53 20.57
C ALA A 130 15.18 -18.55 19.50
N TRP A 131 15.60 -19.07 18.34
CA TRP A 131 16.07 -18.25 17.22
C TRP A 131 14.92 -17.48 16.56
N LEU A 132 13.84 -18.16 16.19
CA LEU A 132 12.72 -17.54 15.52
C LEU A 132 11.98 -16.53 16.42
N LYS A 133 11.94 -16.76 17.75
CA LYS A 133 11.45 -15.79 18.73
C LYS A 133 12.35 -14.55 18.78
N THR A 134 13.67 -14.71 18.77
CA THR A 134 14.60 -13.57 18.78
C THR A 134 14.43 -12.71 17.53
N GLU A 135 14.30 -13.33 16.37
CA GLU A 135 14.01 -12.64 15.11
C GLU A 135 12.65 -11.95 15.14
N TYR A 136 11.62 -12.65 15.64
CA TYR A 136 10.26 -12.14 15.77
C TYR A 136 10.18 -10.91 16.70
N ASP A 137 10.76 -11.01 17.90
CA ASP A 137 10.80 -9.91 18.87
C ASP A 137 11.57 -8.71 18.29
N THR A 138 12.68 -8.97 17.59
CA THR A 138 13.47 -7.94 16.91
C THR A 138 12.67 -7.29 15.77
N ALA A 139 11.93 -8.08 14.99
CA ALA A 139 11.07 -7.58 13.92
C ALA A 139 9.94 -6.69 14.46
N ILE A 140 9.31 -7.05 15.60
CA ILE A 140 8.31 -6.19 16.26
C ILE A 140 8.92 -4.84 16.64
N LEU A 141 10.08 -4.86 17.31
CA LEU A 141 10.75 -3.64 17.78
C LEU A 141 11.15 -2.74 16.61
N ARG A 142 11.66 -3.32 15.53
CA ARG A 142 12.08 -2.57 14.35
C ARG A 142 10.91 -2.06 13.51
N ALA A 143 9.81 -2.81 13.43
CA ALA A 143 8.57 -2.35 12.82
C ALA A 143 7.96 -1.17 13.60
N ARG A 144 8.01 -1.21 14.94
CA ARG A 144 7.61 -0.08 15.78
C ARG A 144 8.47 1.15 15.56
N GLN A 145 9.79 1.00 15.56
CA GLN A 145 10.72 2.09 15.26
C GLN A 145 10.47 2.68 13.86
N ALA A 146 10.11 1.84 12.89
CA ALA A 146 9.74 2.29 11.55
C ALA A 146 8.47 3.16 11.56
N ALA A 147 7.44 2.78 12.31
CA ALA A 147 6.21 3.58 12.46
C ALA A 147 6.49 4.91 13.19
N GLU A 148 7.22 4.85 14.30
CA GLU A 148 7.66 6.04 15.06
C GLU A 148 8.45 7.00 14.17
N TRP A 149 9.34 6.48 13.31
CA TRP A 149 10.11 7.30 12.38
C TRP A 149 9.21 8.07 11.39
N LYS A 150 8.13 7.45 10.89
CA LYS A 150 7.17 8.15 10.01
C LYS A 150 6.44 9.25 10.76
N GLN A 151 6.15 9.04 12.04
CA GLN A 151 5.60 10.09 12.89
C GLN A 151 6.61 11.23 13.09
N PHE A 152 7.87 10.94 13.39
CA PHE A 152 8.91 11.96 13.53
C PHE A 152 9.06 12.81 12.27
N GLU A 153 9.05 12.18 11.08
CA GLU A 153 9.10 12.90 9.81
C GLU A 153 7.91 13.86 9.60
N ARG A 154 6.72 13.49 10.09
CA ARG A 154 5.52 14.36 10.02
C ARG A 154 5.57 15.55 10.96
N GLU A 155 6.20 15.39 12.12
CA GLU A 155 6.23 16.38 13.20
C GLU A 155 7.51 17.23 13.20
N LYS A 156 8.43 16.95 12.27
CA LYS A 156 9.77 17.56 12.16
C LYS A 156 9.77 19.09 12.13
N ASP A 157 8.70 19.73 11.68
CA ASP A 157 8.60 21.19 11.65
C ASP A 157 8.45 21.82 13.04
N ILE A 158 7.99 21.04 14.02
CA ILE A 158 7.82 21.46 15.41
C ILE A 158 8.89 20.81 16.30
N LEU A 159 9.16 19.51 16.10
CA LEU A 159 10.12 18.72 16.87
C LEU A 159 11.22 18.19 15.93
N PRO A 160 12.20 19.03 15.53
CA PRO A 160 13.17 18.69 14.48
C PRO A 160 14.22 17.66 14.89
N ASN A 161 14.38 17.40 16.19
CA ASN A 161 15.44 16.59 16.75
C ASN A 161 14.88 15.31 17.39
N LEU A 162 15.73 14.28 17.46
CA LEU A 162 15.46 13.04 18.17
C LEU A 162 16.44 12.91 19.34
N ARG A 163 15.92 12.52 20.50
CA ARG A 163 16.71 12.12 21.66
C ARG A 163 16.75 10.59 21.76
N TRP A 164 17.94 10.04 21.99
CA TRP A 164 18.10 8.63 22.34
C TRP A 164 17.56 8.33 23.74
N ILE A 165 16.59 7.42 23.82
CA ILE A 165 15.97 6.96 25.07
C ILE A 165 16.64 5.69 25.59
N GLU A 166 16.88 5.66 26.90
CA GLU A 166 17.47 4.54 27.61
C GLU A 166 16.69 3.23 27.41
N SER A 167 17.39 2.11 27.54
CA SER A 167 16.76 0.79 27.37
C SER A 167 15.91 0.42 28.58
N THR A 168 14.75 -0.18 28.33
CA THR A 168 13.92 -0.82 29.38
C THR A 168 14.39 -2.25 29.73
N SER A 169 15.54 -2.69 29.22
CA SER A 169 16.13 -3.99 29.57
C SER A 169 16.65 -3.99 31.01
N ILE A 170 16.45 -5.11 31.72
CA ILE A 170 17.03 -5.35 33.06
C ILE A 170 18.57 -5.38 32.99
N HIS A 171 19.13 -5.85 31.87
CA HIS A 171 20.56 -5.92 31.62
C HIS A 171 20.87 -5.22 30.28
N PRO A 172 20.96 -3.88 30.26
CA PRO A 172 21.26 -3.15 29.03
C PRO A 172 22.73 -3.33 28.64
N GLY A 173 22.99 -3.57 27.35
CA GLY A 173 24.33 -3.64 26.79
C GLY A 173 25.09 -2.34 26.99
N ALA A 174 26.40 -2.43 27.30
CA ALA A 174 27.25 -1.27 27.54
C ALA A 174 27.51 -0.46 26.25
N ASP A 175 27.48 -1.13 25.10
CA ASP A 175 27.68 -0.58 23.76
C ASP A 175 26.75 0.59 23.44
N HIS A 176 25.50 0.55 23.92
CA HIS A 176 24.52 1.61 23.67
C HIS A 176 24.43 2.69 24.76
N ARG A 177 24.94 2.44 25.98
CA ARG A 177 24.78 3.40 27.10
C ARG A 177 25.43 4.73 26.83
N GLN A 178 26.55 4.72 26.09
CA GLN A 178 27.26 5.94 25.70
C GLN A 178 26.41 6.90 24.85
N PHE A 179 25.39 6.41 24.14
CA PHE A 179 24.53 7.23 23.29
C PHE A 179 23.26 7.73 23.98
N TRP A 180 22.98 7.29 25.21
CA TRP A 180 21.77 7.71 25.92
C TRP A 180 21.75 9.22 26.14
N GLY A 181 20.63 9.86 25.81
CA GLY A 181 20.49 11.31 25.87
C GLY A 181 21.11 12.07 24.71
N VAL A 182 21.80 11.43 23.75
CA VAL A 182 22.27 12.11 22.53
C VAL A 182 21.07 12.65 21.76
N ILE A 183 21.13 13.93 21.40
CA ILE A 183 20.11 14.66 20.64
C ILE A 183 20.69 15.05 19.28
N ARG A 184 20.11 14.59 18.18
CA ARG A 184 20.50 14.98 16.81
C ARG A 184 19.28 15.24 15.93
N PRO A 185 19.40 16.08 14.89
CA PRO A 185 18.34 16.27 13.89
C PRO A 185 17.84 14.94 13.29
N ILE A 186 16.56 14.84 12.94
CA ILE A 186 15.96 13.63 12.37
C ILE A 186 16.73 13.13 11.12
N ASP A 187 17.22 14.04 10.29
CA ASP A 187 17.93 13.72 9.04
C ASP A 187 19.43 13.49 9.22
N ASP A 188 19.93 13.58 10.45
CA ASP A 188 21.36 13.46 10.71
C ASP A 188 21.92 12.09 10.29
N PRO A 189 23.07 12.03 9.58
CA PRO A 189 23.75 10.77 9.26
C PRO A 189 24.11 9.91 10.48
N PHE A 190 24.20 10.51 11.68
CA PHE A 190 24.37 9.82 12.95
C PHE A 190 23.41 8.64 13.08
N TRP A 191 22.12 8.83 12.78
CA TRP A 191 21.09 7.78 12.87
C TRP A 191 21.27 6.63 11.87
N ASN A 192 22.10 6.81 10.84
CA ASN A 192 22.44 5.73 9.92
C ASN A 192 23.56 4.85 10.49
N ARG A 193 24.43 5.42 11.35
CA ARG A 193 25.58 4.74 11.96
C ARG A 193 25.26 4.16 13.35
N HIS A 194 24.54 4.91 14.17
CA HIS A 194 24.18 4.57 15.54
C HIS A 194 22.68 4.82 15.74
N ARG A 195 21.92 3.81 16.15
CA ARG A 195 20.48 3.99 16.45
C ARG A 195 19.94 2.85 17.31
N PRO A 196 18.82 3.08 18.00
CA PRO A 196 18.02 1.97 18.50
C PRO A 196 17.65 0.98 17.39
N GLY A 197 17.63 -0.30 17.73
CA GLY A 197 17.26 -1.40 16.83
C GLY A 197 18.38 -1.99 15.98
N ASP A 198 19.62 -1.50 16.07
CA ASP A 198 20.78 -2.10 15.39
C ASP A 198 21.43 -3.28 16.17
N ARG A 199 20.81 -3.71 17.28
CA ARG A 199 21.09 -4.96 18.00
C ARG A 199 19.86 -5.83 18.10
N TRP A 200 20.07 -7.15 18.12
CA TRP A 200 19.02 -8.13 18.38
C TRP A 200 18.35 -7.83 19.73
N ASN A 201 17.02 -7.73 19.72
CA ASN A 201 16.20 -7.38 20.89
C ASN A 201 16.58 -6.07 21.61
N CYS A 202 17.15 -5.10 20.90
CA CYS A 202 17.42 -3.77 21.46
C CYS A 202 16.13 -3.07 21.90
N LYS A 203 16.00 -2.76 23.20
CA LYS A 203 14.84 -2.04 23.77
C LYS A 203 15.09 -0.55 24.00
N CYS A 204 16.11 0.04 23.36
CA CYS A 204 16.27 1.49 23.33
C CYS A 204 15.16 2.10 22.44
N GLY A 205 14.86 3.38 22.66
CA GLY A 205 13.87 4.12 21.85
C GLY A 205 14.40 5.46 21.39
N LEU A 206 13.58 6.18 20.64
CA LEU A 206 13.80 7.58 20.28
C LEU A 206 12.57 8.40 20.69
N SER A 207 12.78 9.65 21.06
CA SER A 207 11.69 10.61 21.27
C SER A 207 11.95 11.89 20.47
N ALA A 208 10.92 12.41 19.79
CA ALA A 208 10.99 13.71 19.15
C ALA A 208 11.08 14.84 20.19
N THR A 209 11.87 15.88 19.88
CA THR A 209 12.12 17.02 20.77
C THR A 209 12.50 18.27 19.97
N ASP A 210 12.27 19.45 20.54
CA ASP A 210 12.75 20.75 20.08
C ASP A 210 14.03 21.21 20.80
N GLU A 211 14.55 20.40 21.72
CA GLU A 211 15.79 20.69 22.45
C GLU A 211 17.01 20.79 21.51
N PRO A 212 18.02 21.62 21.88
CA PRO A 212 19.21 21.80 21.05
C PRO A 212 19.99 20.51 20.84
N GLU A 213 20.61 20.37 19.67
CA GLU A 213 21.45 19.21 19.36
C GLU A 213 22.63 19.09 20.32
N THR A 214 23.03 17.85 20.63
CA THR A 214 24.28 17.57 21.32
C THR A 214 25.43 18.09 20.47
N PRO A 215 26.30 18.98 20.99
CA PRO A 215 27.43 19.51 20.24
C PRO A 215 28.34 18.39 19.73
N GLU A 216 28.90 18.55 18.52
CA GLU A 216 29.76 17.55 17.88
C GLU A 216 30.90 17.07 18.80
N ALA A 217 31.51 17.99 19.56
CA ALA A 217 32.59 17.69 20.50
C ALA A 217 32.17 16.76 21.67
N ASN A 218 30.87 16.64 21.94
CA ASN A 218 30.30 15.81 22.99
C ASN A 218 29.66 14.53 22.44
N LEU A 219 29.71 14.29 21.12
CA LEU A 219 29.22 13.05 20.56
C LEU A 219 30.18 11.90 20.90
N PRO A 220 29.66 10.73 21.33
CA PRO A 220 30.50 9.56 21.51
C PRO A 220 31.15 9.18 20.18
N ALA A 221 32.46 8.91 20.20
CA ALA A 221 33.20 8.51 19.01
C ALA A 221 32.75 7.14 18.45
N GLY A 222 32.04 6.36 19.27
CA GLY A 222 31.73 4.97 18.98
C GLY A 222 32.96 4.06 19.08
N GLY A 223 32.83 2.81 18.63
CA GLY A 223 33.87 1.80 18.72
C GLY A 223 33.68 0.62 17.76
N ALA A 224 34.25 -0.53 18.13
CA ALA A 224 34.00 -1.78 17.40
C ALA A 224 32.71 -2.46 17.88
N ASP A 225 32.42 -2.35 19.18
CA ASP A 225 31.32 -3.04 19.87
C ASP A 225 29.96 -2.37 19.66
N ASP A 226 29.94 -1.12 19.20
CA ASP A 226 28.73 -0.36 18.88
C ASP A 226 28.31 -0.49 17.39
N LYS A 227 29.02 -1.28 16.57
CA LYS A 227 28.62 -1.58 15.19
C LYS A 227 27.33 -2.42 15.10
N PRO A 228 26.41 -2.10 14.16
CA PRO A 228 25.21 -2.89 13.93
C PRO A 228 25.48 -4.40 13.84
N ALA A 229 24.63 -5.20 14.46
CA ALA A 229 24.67 -6.65 14.29
C ALA A 229 24.36 -7.02 12.84
N SER A 230 24.95 -8.11 12.34
CA SER A 230 24.75 -8.57 10.97
C SER A 230 23.27 -8.74 10.64
N GLY A 231 22.81 -8.04 9.61
CA GLY A 231 21.40 -8.03 9.20
C GLY A 231 20.54 -6.96 9.86
N LEU A 232 21.09 -6.09 10.73
CA LEU A 232 20.38 -4.97 11.36
C LEU A 232 20.98 -3.58 11.00
N GLY A 233 21.91 -3.56 10.04
CA GLY A 233 22.67 -2.38 9.60
C GLY A 233 21.85 -1.28 8.90
N GLY A 234 20.64 -1.57 8.41
CA GLY A 234 19.73 -0.56 7.85
C GLY A 234 18.84 0.12 8.89
N ASN A 235 18.53 1.41 8.72
CA ASN A 235 17.49 2.10 9.50
C ASN A 235 16.12 1.73 8.95
N PRO A 236 15.30 0.95 9.68
CA PRO A 236 14.03 0.44 9.15
C PRO A 236 13.05 1.57 8.81
N GLY A 237 13.07 2.68 9.55
CA GLY A 237 12.24 3.87 9.31
C GLY A 237 12.61 4.66 8.05
N LYS A 238 13.84 4.51 7.56
CA LYS A 238 14.29 5.10 6.29
C LYS A 238 14.21 4.11 5.13
N THR A 239 14.58 2.85 5.36
CA THR A 239 14.73 1.86 4.27
C THR A 239 13.45 1.09 3.97
N GLY A 240 12.47 1.05 4.89
CA GLY A 240 11.30 0.17 4.78
C GLY A 240 11.69 -1.31 4.82
N LYS A 241 12.80 -1.63 5.51
CA LYS A 241 13.34 -3.00 5.60
C LYS A 241 13.62 -3.35 7.06
N LEU A 242 13.07 -4.47 7.51
CA LEU A 242 13.33 -5.02 8.83
C LEU A 242 14.76 -5.54 8.90
N PHE A 243 15.25 -6.22 7.85
CA PHE A 243 16.57 -6.84 7.85
C PHE A 243 17.42 -6.36 6.68
N SER A 244 18.71 -6.16 6.92
CA SER A 244 19.69 -5.80 5.90
C SER A 244 20.34 -7.04 5.24
N ARG A 245 20.90 -6.83 4.05
CA ARG A 245 21.41 -7.92 3.18
C ARG A 245 22.70 -8.56 3.66
N ASP A 246 23.33 -8.02 4.70
CA ASP A 246 24.47 -8.60 5.41
C ASP A 246 24.06 -9.71 6.39
N HIS A 247 22.75 -9.99 6.54
CA HIS A 247 22.24 -11.09 7.36
C HIS A 247 22.87 -12.45 6.95
N PRO A 248 23.23 -13.34 7.89
CA PRO A 248 23.84 -14.64 7.59
C PRO A 248 23.03 -15.54 6.63
N TYR A 249 21.70 -15.41 6.61
CA TYR A 249 20.84 -16.12 5.66
C TYR A 249 21.05 -15.67 4.19
N VAL A 250 21.66 -14.51 3.97
CA VAL A 250 21.99 -13.98 2.65
C VAL A 250 23.48 -14.16 2.35
N THR A 251 24.37 -13.76 3.28
CA THR A 251 25.83 -13.79 3.07
C THR A 251 26.41 -15.20 3.19
N GLY A 252 25.82 -16.05 4.02
CA GLY A 252 26.14 -17.48 4.18
C GLY A 252 25.16 -18.41 3.46
N ALA A 253 24.46 -17.89 2.46
CA ALA A 253 23.44 -18.64 1.73
C ALA A 253 24.04 -19.79 0.90
N TYR A 254 23.23 -20.81 0.65
CA TYR A 254 23.58 -21.88 -0.29
C TYR A 254 23.65 -21.35 -1.73
N LYS A 255 24.43 -22.01 -2.59
CA LYS A 255 24.48 -21.67 -4.02
C LYS A 255 23.07 -21.72 -4.62
N GLY A 256 22.69 -20.72 -5.42
CA GLY A 256 21.36 -20.65 -6.03
C GLY A 256 20.27 -20.02 -5.14
N ALA A 257 20.57 -19.69 -3.87
CA ALA A 257 19.60 -19.09 -2.95
C ALA A 257 19.01 -17.78 -3.47
N LYS A 258 19.87 -16.91 -4.02
CA LYS A 258 19.43 -15.61 -4.53
C LYS A 258 18.43 -15.80 -5.67
N GLU A 259 18.77 -16.64 -6.65
CA GLU A 259 17.91 -16.95 -7.78
C GLU A 259 16.60 -17.64 -7.34
N ALA A 260 16.67 -18.59 -6.40
CA ALA A 260 15.50 -19.27 -5.85
C ALA A 260 14.53 -18.28 -5.16
N VAL A 261 15.06 -17.39 -4.31
CA VAL A 261 14.27 -16.37 -3.62
C VAL A 261 13.68 -15.36 -4.62
N GLU A 262 14.48 -14.83 -5.54
CA GLU A 262 14.01 -13.87 -6.55
C GLU A 262 12.92 -14.48 -7.44
N ASN A 263 13.07 -15.74 -7.85
CA ASN A 263 12.05 -16.46 -8.61
C ASN A 263 10.78 -16.65 -7.80
N PHE A 264 10.90 -17.13 -6.56
CA PHE A 264 9.75 -17.39 -5.69
C PHE A 264 8.95 -16.12 -5.39
N ILE A 265 9.62 -15.04 -4.99
CA ILE A 265 8.98 -13.74 -4.70
C ILE A 265 8.30 -13.20 -5.97
N ARG A 266 8.94 -13.29 -7.13
CA ARG A 266 8.33 -12.87 -8.40
C ARG A 266 7.08 -13.69 -8.73
N GLU A 267 7.08 -15.01 -8.52
CA GLU A 267 5.88 -15.82 -8.77
C GLU A 267 4.76 -15.52 -7.75
N MET A 268 5.10 -15.23 -6.49
CA MET A 268 4.15 -14.71 -5.51
C MET A 268 3.55 -13.37 -5.95
N GLU A 269 4.38 -12.42 -6.35
CA GLU A 269 3.95 -11.10 -6.83
C GLU A 269 3.07 -11.23 -8.08
N LYS A 270 3.40 -12.14 -9.00
CA LYS A 270 2.53 -12.46 -10.16
C LYS A 270 1.16 -12.95 -9.72
N LYS A 271 1.07 -13.80 -8.68
CA LYS A 271 -0.23 -14.23 -8.10
C LYS A 271 -0.99 -13.05 -7.48
N MET A 272 -0.29 -11.99 -7.05
CA MET A 272 -0.88 -10.75 -6.53
C MET A 272 -1.26 -9.72 -7.60
N VAL A 273 -0.95 -9.97 -8.87
CA VAL A 273 -1.36 -9.14 -10.02
C VAL A 273 -2.42 -9.87 -10.82
N SER A 274 -3.44 -9.15 -11.30
CA SER A 274 -4.45 -9.78 -12.15
C SER A 274 -3.86 -10.12 -13.53
N PRO A 275 -4.11 -11.32 -14.08
CA PRO A 275 -3.74 -11.63 -15.46
C PRO A 275 -4.34 -10.66 -16.49
N GLN A 276 -5.49 -10.06 -16.16
CA GLN A 276 -6.20 -9.08 -16.98
C GLN A 276 -5.65 -7.66 -16.84
N MET A 277 -4.71 -7.42 -15.92
CA MET A 277 -4.06 -6.11 -15.77
C MET A 277 -3.04 -5.90 -16.91
N PRO A 278 -3.19 -4.83 -17.72
CA PRO A 278 -2.21 -4.47 -18.74
C PRO A 278 -0.81 -4.30 -18.17
N LYS A 279 0.22 -4.78 -18.91
CA LYS A 279 1.62 -4.69 -18.47
C LYS A 279 2.06 -3.27 -18.13
N ALA A 280 1.60 -2.28 -18.89
CA ALA A 280 1.93 -0.87 -18.65
C ALA A 280 1.38 -0.32 -17.32
N LEU A 281 0.37 -0.96 -16.74
CA LEU A 281 -0.22 -0.60 -15.44
C LEU A 281 0.37 -1.40 -14.27
N ARG A 282 1.38 -2.23 -14.52
CA ARG A 282 2.13 -2.88 -13.44
C ARG A 282 3.11 -1.89 -12.82
N THR A 283 3.60 -2.19 -11.62
CA THR A 283 4.53 -1.33 -10.87
C THR A 283 5.85 -1.05 -11.60
N ASP A 284 6.26 -1.95 -12.49
CA ASP A 284 7.43 -1.81 -13.38
C ASP A 284 7.07 -1.25 -14.77
N GLY A 285 5.81 -0.93 -15.01
CA GLY A 285 5.31 -0.40 -16.28
C GLY A 285 5.70 1.07 -16.52
N GLU A 286 5.92 1.44 -17.78
CA GLU A 286 6.35 2.80 -18.16
C GLU A 286 5.40 3.89 -17.67
N TYR A 287 4.08 3.63 -17.64
CA TYR A 287 3.06 4.59 -17.20
C TYR A 287 3.17 4.98 -15.72
N LEU A 288 3.72 4.08 -14.90
CA LEU A 288 3.84 4.22 -13.45
C LEU A 288 5.29 4.44 -12.98
N LYS A 289 6.21 4.66 -13.92
CA LYS A 289 7.61 4.89 -13.58
C LYS A 289 7.74 6.06 -12.60
N ASP A 290 8.47 5.82 -11.51
CA ASP A 290 8.69 6.77 -10.40
C ASP A 290 7.41 7.19 -9.65
N LYS A 291 6.30 6.47 -9.82
CA LYS A 291 5.03 6.70 -9.13
C LYS A 291 4.80 5.66 -8.03
N LYS A 292 4.17 6.09 -6.94
CA LYS A 292 3.76 5.21 -5.82
C LYS A 292 2.33 4.66 -6.04
N ILE A 293 1.99 4.30 -7.27
CA ILE A 293 0.65 3.83 -7.63
C ILE A 293 0.70 2.30 -7.77
N VAL A 294 -0.22 1.61 -7.09
CA VAL A 294 -0.37 0.15 -7.18
C VAL A 294 -1.83 -0.20 -7.38
N PHE A 295 -2.15 -0.56 -8.62
CA PHE A 295 -3.47 -1.00 -9.03
C PHE A 295 -3.89 -2.30 -8.34
N LYS A 296 -5.16 -2.40 -7.93
CA LYS A 296 -5.65 -3.55 -7.17
C LYS A 296 -6.02 -4.71 -8.10
N LYS A 297 -5.43 -5.89 -7.85
CA LYS A 297 -5.79 -7.14 -8.54
C LYS A 297 -7.30 -7.39 -8.57
N LYS A 298 -7.98 -7.26 -7.42
CA LYS A 298 -9.42 -7.53 -7.29
C LYS A 298 -10.29 -6.71 -8.27
N PHE A 299 -9.84 -5.54 -8.70
CA PHE A 299 -10.54 -4.74 -9.71
C PHE A 299 -10.41 -5.36 -11.10
N PHE A 300 -9.18 -5.65 -11.53
CA PHE A 300 -8.91 -6.22 -12.86
C PHE A 300 -9.42 -7.65 -12.98
N ASP A 301 -9.52 -8.40 -11.87
CA ASP A 301 -10.18 -9.71 -11.84
C ASP A 301 -11.67 -9.66 -12.19
N LEU A 302 -12.31 -8.48 -12.18
CA LEU A 302 -13.69 -8.32 -12.62
C LEU A 302 -13.83 -8.36 -14.16
N ILE A 303 -12.74 -8.25 -14.90
CA ILE A 303 -12.76 -8.25 -16.36
C ILE A 303 -13.01 -9.67 -16.89
N ASP A 304 -14.07 -9.83 -17.68
CA ASP A 304 -14.36 -11.06 -18.42
C ASP A 304 -13.44 -11.14 -19.64
N ASN A 305 -12.51 -12.11 -19.64
CA ASN A 305 -11.57 -12.32 -20.74
C ASN A 305 -11.93 -13.54 -21.61
N THR A 306 -13.21 -13.93 -21.65
CA THR A 306 -13.68 -14.93 -22.62
C THR A 306 -13.44 -14.44 -24.06
N PRO A 307 -13.13 -15.35 -25.01
CA PRO A 307 -12.86 -14.97 -26.39
C PRO A 307 -13.97 -14.08 -26.98
N GLY A 308 -13.59 -12.91 -27.49
CA GLY A 308 -14.51 -11.91 -28.06
C GLY A 308 -15.03 -10.86 -27.06
N LYS A 309 -14.73 -10.97 -25.77
CA LYS A 309 -15.04 -9.96 -24.75
C LYS A 309 -13.81 -9.25 -24.19
N ASP A 310 -12.64 -9.50 -24.76
CA ASP A 310 -11.37 -8.91 -24.34
C ASP A 310 -11.47 -7.39 -24.20
N VAL A 311 -10.87 -6.85 -23.14
CA VAL A 311 -10.70 -5.40 -22.95
C VAL A 311 -9.30 -5.02 -23.41
N ARG A 312 -9.24 -4.29 -24.53
CA ARG A 312 -8.01 -3.76 -25.08
C ARG A 312 -7.58 -2.51 -24.32
N PHE A 313 -6.28 -2.21 -24.36
CA PHE A 313 -5.72 -1.10 -23.62
C PHE A 313 -4.64 -0.37 -24.42
N GLN A 314 -4.70 0.96 -24.43
CA GLN A 314 -3.62 1.79 -24.96
C GLN A 314 -3.39 3.04 -24.11
N ILE A 315 -2.14 3.52 -24.16
CA ILE A 315 -1.75 4.82 -23.62
C ILE A 315 -1.35 5.71 -24.78
N ASP A 316 -1.96 6.88 -24.87
CA ASP A 316 -1.66 7.90 -25.87
C ASP A 316 -1.01 9.13 -25.22
N LYS A 317 0.28 9.35 -25.53
CA LYS A 317 1.05 10.51 -25.06
C LYS A 317 0.58 11.83 -25.68
N ASN A 318 -0.18 11.78 -26.78
CA ASN A 318 -0.75 12.95 -27.46
C ASN A 318 -2.27 13.06 -27.25
N GLY A 319 -2.85 12.17 -26.45
CA GLY A 319 -4.29 12.09 -26.22
C GLY A 319 -4.80 13.32 -25.46
N LYS A 320 -5.95 13.86 -25.89
CA LYS A 320 -6.59 15.00 -25.21
C LYS A 320 -7.42 14.58 -23.99
N GLY A 321 -7.85 13.32 -23.94
CA GLY A 321 -8.67 12.77 -22.87
C GLY A 321 -8.66 11.25 -22.91
N SER A 322 -9.04 10.65 -21.79
CA SER A 322 -9.25 9.22 -21.65
C SER A 322 -10.70 8.87 -21.97
N TYR A 323 -10.93 7.66 -22.45
CA TYR A 323 -12.28 7.14 -22.72
C TYR A 323 -12.25 5.61 -22.82
N TYR A 324 -13.41 4.99 -22.63
CA TYR A 324 -13.68 3.61 -23.05
C TYR A 324 -14.49 3.59 -24.35
N MET A 325 -13.98 2.87 -25.36
CA MET A 325 -14.72 2.56 -26.58
C MET A 325 -15.47 1.24 -26.41
N PRO A 326 -16.82 1.24 -26.41
CA PRO A 326 -17.60 0.00 -26.29
C PRO A 326 -17.42 -0.90 -27.50
N ASP A 327 -17.95 -2.12 -27.43
CA ASP A 327 -18.05 -2.99 -28.59
C ASP A 327 -19.13 -2.49 -29.55
N THR A 328 -18.76 -1.53 -30.39
CA THR A 328 -19.64 -0.96 -31.41
C THR A 328 -18.95 -0.90 -32.75
N THR A 329 -19.72 -1.10 -33.82
CA THR A 329 -19.24 -0.93 -35.20
C THR A 329 -19.24 0.53 -35.64
N HIS A 330 -19.98 1.40 -34.95
CA HIS A 330 -20.16 2.80 -35.33
C HIS A 330 -20.31 3.71 -34.10
N VAL A 331 -19.82 4.94 -34.22
CA VAL A 331 -20.01 6.01 -33.24
C VAL A 331 -20.42 7.31 -33.93
N GLN A 332 -21.10 8.17 -33.18
CA GLN A 332 -21.50 9.49 -33.66
C GLN A 332 -20.45 10.54 -33.27
N GLU A 333 -19.81 11.15 -34.27
CA GLU A 333 -18.90 12.28 -34.10
C GLU A 333 -19.56 13.56 -34.63
N GLY A 334 -20.16 14.32 -33.71
CA GLY A 334 -20.98 15.47 -34.06
C GLY A 334 -22.18 15.06 -34.93
N ARG A 335 -22.13 15.41 -36.23
CA ARG A 335 -23.18 15.08 -37.21
C ARG A 335 -22.84 13.87 -38.08
N LYS A 336 -21.66 13.27 -37.93
CA LYS A 336 -21.20 12.16 -38.77
C LYS A 336 -21.30 10.85 -38.00
N VAL A 337 -21.64 9.77 -38.71
CA VAL A 337 -21.51 8.40 -38.20
C VAL A 337 -20.20 7.85 -38.75
N VAL A 338 -19.31 7.42 -37.88
CA VAL A 338 -17.97 6.94 -38.22
C VAL A 338 -17.87 5.47 -37.84
N SER A 339 -17.33 4.65 -38.73
CA SER A 339 -17.09 3.22 -38.48
C SER A 339 -15.92 3.02 -37.51
N VAL A 340 -16.10 2.19 -36.50
CA VAL A 340 -15.06 1.81 -35.55
C VAL A 340 -14.45 0.47 -35.98
N PRO A 341 -13.15 0.44 -36.34
CA PRO A 341 -12.49 -0.80 -36.73
C PRO A 341 -12.33 -1.72 -35.51
N GLU A 342 -12.33 -3.04 -35.74
CA GLU A 342 -12.30 -4.05 -34.66
C GLU A 342 -11.20 -3.81 -33.61
N PRO A 343 -9.95 -3.45 -33.97
CA PRO A 343 -8.89 -3.21 -32.98
C PRO A 343 -9.16 -2.04 -32.02
N MET A 344 -10.06 -1.13 -32.38
CA MET A 344 -10.43 0.02 -31.55
C MET A 344 -11.67 -0.25 -30.68
N ARG A 345 -12.33 -1.40 -30.84
CA ARG A 345 -13.50 -1.79 -30.03
C ARG A 345 -13.07 -2.40 -28.70
N ARG A 346 -13.93 -2.29 -27.69
CA ARG A 346 -13.66 -2.76 -26.32
C ARG A 346 -12.35 -2.21 -25.77
N MET A 347 -12.02 -0.96 -26.11
CA MET A 347 -10.70 -0.39 -25.88
C MET A 347 -10.78 0.68 -24.80
N VAL A 348 -10.03 0.48 -23.72
CA VAL A 348 -9.70 1.55 -22.77
C VAL A 348 -8.53 2.35 -23.32
N HIS A 349 -8.79 3.63 -23.54
CA HIS A 349 -7.83 4.62 -24.00
C HIS A 349 -7.46 5.55 -22.85
N ILE A 350 -6.19 5.55 -22.44
CA ILE A 350 -5.69 6.49 -21.42
C ILE A 350 -4.82 7.56 -22.08
N ALA A 351 -5.19 8.82 -21.90
CA ALA A 351 -4.32 9.93 -22.29
C ALA A 351 -3.24 10.15 -21.22
N GLU A 352 -1.98 10.31 -21.64
CA GLU A 352 -0.86 10.70 -20.78
C GLU A 352 -0.61 12.21 -20.95
N ASN A 353 -1.56 13.02 -20.48
CA ASN A 353 -1.56 14.47 -20.68
C ASN A 353 -1.10 15.26 -19.44
N ALA A 354 -1.12 16.59 -19.53
CA ALA A 354 -0.70 17.48 -18.44
C ALA A 354 -1.45 17.25 -17.12
N ARG A 355 -2.71 16.79 -17.15
CA ARG A 355 -3.47 16.46 -15.93
C ARG A 355 -2.89 15.22 -15.25
N ASN A 356 -2.59 14.15 -16.01
CA ASN A 356 -1.93 12.94 -15.49
C ASN A 356 -0.54 13.23 -14.92
N GLN A 357 0.19 14.18 -15.51
CA GLN A 357 1.51 14.58 -15.03
C GLN A 357 1.42 15.42 -13.75
N ALA A 358 0.39 16.25 -13.61
CA ALA A 358 0.21 17.14 -12.48
C ALA A 358 -0.46 16.51 -11.25
N SER A 359 -1.17 15.39 -11.43
CA SER A 359 -2.00 14.74 -10.40
C SER A 359 -1.82 13.23 -10.46
N ASP A 360 -1.11 12.68 -9.48
CA ASP A 360 -0.95 11.23 -9.33
C ASP A 360 -2.29 10.59 -8.96
N TRP A 361 -3.15 11.31 -8.23
CA TRP A 361 -4.51 10.86 -7.96
C TRP A 361 -5.29 10.69 -9.26
N HIS A 362 -5.27 11.66 -10.17
CA HIS A 362 -5.99 11.55 -11.45
C HIS A 362 -5.39 10.47 -12.37
N ARG A 363 -4.06 10.35 -12.40
CA ARG A 363 -3.35 9.29 -13.15
C ARG A 363 -3.88 7.90 -12.77
N GLU A 364 -4.14 7.68 -11.48
CA GLU A 364 -4.71 6.44 -10.96
C GLU A 364 -6.24 6.38 -11.18
N SER A 365 -6.96 7.42 -10.80
CA SER A 365 -8.43 7.47 -10.79
C SER A 365 -9.02 7.24 -12.18
N VAL A 366 -8.43 7.85 -13.22
CA VAL A 366 -8.90 7.75 -14.59
C VAL A 366 -8.82 6.32 -15.12
N VAL A 367 -7.84 5.53 -14.67
CA VAL A 367 -7.73 4.12 -15.08
C VAL A 367 -8.90 3.32 -14.51
N TYR A 368 -9.18 3.46 -13.21
CA TYR A 368 -10.34 2.78 -12.61
C TYR A 368 -11.67 3.25 -13.19
N HIS A 369 -11.77 4.54 -13.54
CA HIS A 369 -12.95 5.10 -14.19
C HIS A 369 -13.18 4.47 -15.57
N GLU A 370 -12.19 4.50 -16.47
CA GLU A 370 -12.37 3.97 -17.84
C GLU A 370 -12.49 2.45 -17.89
N PHE A 371 -11.72 1.71 -17.09
CA PHE A 371 -11.95 0.27 -16.95
C PHE A 371 -13.28 -0.03 -16.26
N GLY A 372 -13.78 0.85 -15.39
CA GLY A 372 -15.10 0.74 -14.79
C GLY A 372 -16.21 0.73 -15.84
N HIS A 373 -16.12 1.59 -16.86
CA HIS A 373 -17.01 1.56 -18.04
C HIS A 373 -16.90 0.25 -18.81
N ALA A 374 -15.70 -0.31 -18.96
CA ALA A 374 -15.50 -1.60 -19.62
C ALA A 374 -16.16 -2.75 -18.85
N ILE A 375 -15.95 -2.81 -17.53
CA ILE A 375 -16.54 -3.81 -16.64
C ILE A 375 -18.07 -3.68 -16.63
N ASP A 376 -18.59 -2.46 -16.53
CA ASP A 376 -20.03 -2.18 -16.66
C ASP A 376 -20.58 -2.74 -17.98
N ALA A 377 -19.93 -2.45 -19.10
CA ALA A 377 -20.39 -2.89 -20.42
C ALA A 377 -20.41 -4.42 -20.55
N GLN A 378 -19.44 -5.12 -19.99
CA GLN A 378 -19.38 -6.59 -20.00
C GLN A 378 -20.48 -7.24 -19.14
N ARG A 379 -20.80 -6.60 -18.01
CA ARG A 379 -21.68 -7.16 -16.97
C ARG A 379 -23.08 -6.55 -16.98
N ASN A 380 -23.33 -5.55 -17.82
CA ASN A 380 -24.58 -4.81 -17.94
C ASN A 380 -25.03 -4.19 -16.60
N MET A 381 -24.09 -3.66 -15.82
CA MET A 381 -24.33 -3.18 -14.45
C MET A 381 -25.23 -1.93 -14.40
N TYR A 382 -25.16 -1.06 -15.41
CA TYR A 382 -25.96 0.17 -15.51
C TYR A 382 -27.47 -0.10 -15.58
N LYS A 383 -27.86 -1.34 -15.88
CA LYS A 383 -29.24 -1.83 -15.87
C LYS A 383 -29.55 -2.75 -14.68
N SER A 384 -28.57 -3.01 -13.82
CA SER A 384 -28.77 -3.85 -12.64
C SER A 384 -29.79 -3.19 -11.70
N ARG A 385 -30.62 -4.03 -11.07
CA ARG A 385 -31.65 -3.55 -10.15
C ARG A 385 -31.01 -2.85 -8.95
N GLU A 386 -29.92 -3.42 -8.46
CA GLU A 386 -29.16 -2.98 -7.30
C GLU A 386 -28.63 -1.55 -7.50
N LEU A 387 -28.09 -1.26 -8.69
CA LEU A 387 -27.63 0.09 -9.01
C LEU A 387 -28.79 1.07 -9.12
N LEU A 388 -29.86 0.71 -9.85
CA LEU A 388 -30.98 1.60 -10.08
C LEU A 388 -31.65 1.97 -8.76
N GLU A 389 -31.82 1.01 -7.86
CA GLU A 389 -32.34 1.25 -6.52
C GLU A 389 -31.38 2.13 -5.69
N LEU A 390 -30.06 1.91 -5.75
CA LEU A 390 -29.08 2.79 -5.11
C LEU A 390 -29.21 4.23 -5.59
N MET A 391 -29.17 4.44 -6.91
CA MET A 391 -29.27 5.77 -7.48
C MET A 391 -30.61 6.44 -7.18
N GLU A 392 -31.72 5.70 -7.19
CA GLU A 392 -33.04 6.24 -6.84
C GLU A 392 -33.10 6.68 -5.37
N ARG A 393 -32.64 5.84 -4.44
CA ARG A 393 -32.54 6.20 -3.01
C ARG A 393 -31.71 7.46 -2.82
N GLN A 394 -30.54 7.51 -3.45
CA GLN A 394 -29.63 8.66 -3.36
C GLN A 394 -30.24 9.90 -4.00
N ARG A 395 -30.91 9.81 -5.16
CA ARG A 395 -31.64 10.92 -5.78
C ARG A 395 -32.71 11.48 -4.83
N ASN A 396 -33.47 10.62 -4.17
CA ASN A 396 -34.50 11.05 -3.22
C ASN A 396 -33.87 11.72 -1.99
N PHE A 397 -32.93 11.06 -1.33
CA PHE A 397 -32.21 11.58 -0.18
C PHE A 397 -31.53 12.92 -0.49
N MET A 398 -30.89 13.02 -1.65
CA MET A 398 -30.12 14.20 -2.03
C MET A 398 -31.00 15.39 -2.45
N ASN A 399 -32.22 15.16 -2.90
CA ASN A 399 -33.16 16.21 -3.29
C ASN A 399 -33.98 16.78 -2.11
N GLU A 400 -34.01 16.11 -0.96
CA GLU A 400 -34.66 16.62 0.24
C GLU A 400 -34.11 17.99 0.65
N ARG A 401 -35.04 18.90 0.98
CA ARG A 401 -34.73 20.30 1.29
C ARG A 401 -34.65 20.54 2.78
N GLN A 402 -33.54 21.13 3.21
CA GLN A 402 -33.36 21.59 4.59
C GLN A 402 -32.70 22.97 4.62
N THR A 403 -32.59 23.55 5.81
CA THR A 403 -32.02 24.89 6.00
C THR A 403 -30.52 24.77 6.25
N TYR A 404 -29.74 25.47 5.44
CA TYR A 404 -28.28 25.52 5.56
C TYR A 404 -27.78 26.95 5.73
N MET A 405 -26.59 27.08 6.34
CA MET A 405 -25.83 28.33 6.33
C MET A 405 -24.92 28.35 5.11
N VAL A 406 -25.15 29.29 4.20
CA VAL A 406 -24.33 29.47 2.99
C VAL A 406 -23.81 30.89 2.89
N ARG A 407 -22.62 31.07 2.30
CA ARG A 407 -22.08 32.41 2.03
C ARG A 407 -22.68 32.93 0.73
N LYS A 408 -23.50 33.97 0.81
CA LYS A 408 -24.05 34.65 -0.36
C LYS A 408 -23.41 36.01 -0.54
N GLU A 409 -23.23 36.40 -1.80
CA GLU A 409 -22.85 37.76 -2.14
C GLU A 409 -24.06 38.67 -2.00
N THR A 410 -23.95 39.62 -1.08
CA THR A 410 -24.98 40.62 -0.79
C THR A 410 -24.38 41.99 -1.05
N TYR A 411 -25.08 42.80 -1.84
CA TYR A 411 -24.65 44.17 -2.11
C TYR A 411 -24.70 45.01 -0.83
N ASN A 412 -23.58 45.62 -0.48
CA ASN A 412 -23.46 46.56 0.63
C ASN A 412 -23.46 47.99 0.07
N PRO A 413 -24.56 48.75 0.24
CA PRO A 413 -24.67 50.11 -0.27
C PRO A 413 -23.72 51.10 0.44
N ALA A 414 -23.26 50.82 1.66
CA ALA A 414 -22.35 51.71 2.39
C ALA A 414 -20.90 51.63 1.87
N THR A 415 -20.50 50.48 1.32
CA THR A 415 -19.14 50.27 0.79
C THR A 415 -19.10 50.19 -0.74
N ASN A 416 -20.27 50.25 -1.40
CA ASN A 416 -20.46 50.04 -2.84
C ASN A 416 -19.77 48.75 -3.36
N ARG A 417 -19.86 47.68 -2.57
CA ARG A 417 -19.22 46.38 -2.84
C ARG A 417 -20.16 45.23 -2.50
N TYR A 418 -19.89 44.06 -3.06
CA TYR A 418 -20.56 42.83 -2.66
C TYR A 418 -19.79 42.18 -1.51
N ASP A 419 -20.46 42.02 -0.37
CA ASP A 419 -19.92 41.33 0.79
C ASP A 419 -20.44 39.89 0.83
N LYS A 420 -19.59 38.95 1.26
CA LYS A 420 -20.01 37.56 1.48
C LYS A 420 -20.58 37.41 2.88
N VAL A 421 -21.90 37.40 2.97
CA VAL A 421 -22.64 37.26 4.23
C VAL A 421 -23.11 35.83 4.41
N LEU A 422 -23.00 35.31 5.64
CA LEU A 422 -23.54 33.99 5.98
C LEU A 422 -25.06 34.08 6.15
N THR A 423 -25.81 33.37 5.31
CA THR A 423 -27.27 33.47 5.24
C THR A 423 -27.92 32.09 5.38
N LYS A 424 -29.04 32.03 6.13
CA LYS A 424 -29.90 30.84 6.21
C LYS A 424 -30.68 30.69 4.91
N VAL A 425 -30.49 29.58 4.20
CA VAL A 425 -31.16 29.31 2.94
C VAL A 425 -31.73 27.89 2.95
N ARG A 426 -33.00 27.75 2.57
CA ARG A 426 -33.64 26.44 2.39
C ARG A 426 -33.32 25.91 0.99
N MET A 427 -32.54 24.83 0.89
CA MET A 427 -32.12 24.21 -0.38
C MET A 427 -31.98 22.69 -0.23
N SER A 428 -31.85 21.96 -1.34
CA SER A 428 -31.63 20.51 -1.30
C SER A 428 -30.22 20.16 -0.81
N ARG A 429 -30.04 18.93 -0.29
CA ARG A 429 -28.72 18.44 0.15
C ARG A 429 -27.68 18.52 -0.97
N ILE A 430 -28.08 18.15 -2.19
CA ILE A 430 -27.24 18.18 -3.38
C ILE A 430 -26.82 19.59 -3.80
N ALA A 431 -27.74 20.56 -3.70
CA ALA A 431 -27.43 21.96 -3.99
C ALA A 431 -26.41 22.50 -3.00
N TYR A 432 -26.59 22.20 -1.72
CA TYR A 432 -25.66 22.60 -0.67
C TYR A 432 -24.28 21.97 -0.85
N ALA A 433 -24.22 20.69 -1.20
CA ALA A 433 -22.95 19.99 -1.45
C ALA A 433 -22.19 20.57 -2.65
N ASP A 434 -22.86 20.83 -3.78
CA ASP A 434 -22.24 21.48 -4.95
C ASP A 434 -21.73 22.89 -4.61
N GLU A 435 -22.48 23.68 -3.83
CA GLU A 435 -22.01 25.00 -3.36
C GLU A 435 -20.78 24.89 -2.46
N ARG A 436 -20.73 23.92 -1.53
CA ARG A 436 -19.54 23.67 -0.70
C ARG A 436 -18.32 23.29 -1.54
N LEU A 437 -18.50 22.44 -2.55
CA LEU A 437 -17.42 22.03 -3.45
C LEU A 437 -16.93 23.20 -4.29
N LYS A 438 -17.82 24.06 -4.81
CA LYS A 438 -17.45 25.31 -5.50
C LYS A 438 -16.67 26.25 -4.58
N ASP A 439 -17.12 26.43 -3.34
CA ASP A 439 -16.43 27.25 -2.35
C ASP A 439 -15.03 26.71 -2.03
N LEU A 440 -14.92 25.40 -1.86
CA LEU A 440 -13.63 24.74 -1.65
C LEU A 440 -12.72 24.97 -2.87
N GLN A 441 -13.21 24.73 -4.08
CA GLN A 441 -12.47 24.95 -5.33
C GLN A 441 -11.97 26.39 -5.44
N ARG A 442 -12.83 27.38 -5.19
CA ARG A 442 -12.46 28.82 -5.16
C ARG A 442 -11.39 29.14 -4.13
N LYS A 443 -11.47 28.52 -2.95
CA LYS A 443 -10.46 28.68 -1.90
C LYS A 443 -9.12 28.08 -2.34
N LEU A 444 -9.13 26.87 -2.91
CA LEU A 444 -7.91 26.20 -3.37
C LEU A 444 -7.15 27.03 -4.39
N TYR A 445 -7.83 27.67 -5.35
CA TYR A 445 -7.17 28.54 -6.32
C TYR A 445 -6.29 29.62 -5.67
N ARG A 446 -6.71 30.15 -4.52
CA ARG A 446 -6.01 31.21 -3.76
C ARG A 446 -4.95 30.68 -2.78
N MET A 447 -4.93 29.36 -2.52
CA MET A 447 -3.97 28.76 -1.59
C MET A 447 -2.63 28.50 -2.27
N ASP A 448 -1.55 28.75 -1.52
CA ASP A 448 -0.17 28.44 -1.93
C ASP A 448 0.02 26.92 -2.06
N ILE A 449 0.70 26.50 -3.13
CA ILE A 449 1.03 25.12 -3.44
C ILE A 449 1.81 24.44 -2.31
N LYS A 450 2.67 25.19 -1.59
CA LYS A 450 3.42 24.68 -0.42
C LYS A 450 2.53 24.16 0.71
N THR A 451 1.29 24.64 0.78
CA THR A 451 0.31 24.14 1.77
C THR A 451 -0.06 22.68 1.52
N PHE A 452 -0.05 22.25 0.26
CA PHE A 452 -0.40 20.90 -0.15
C PHE A 452 0.82 19.98 -0.06
N THR A 453 1.97 20.44 -0.57
CA THR A 453 3.20 19.65 -0.55
C THR A 453 3.61 19.24 0.87
N ARG A 454 3.42 20.12 1.86
CA ARG A 454 3.65 19.80 3.30
C ARG A 454 2.78 18.67 3.83
N ARG A 455 1.64 18.38 3.18
CA ARG A 455 0.69 17.33 3.55
C ARG A 455 0.82 16.08 2.67
N GLY A 456 1.88 15.99 1.86
CA GLY A 456 2.12 14.85 0.98
C GLY A 456 1.11 14.71 -0.17
N ILE A 457 0.42 15.80 -0.56
CA ILE A 457 -0.55 15.82 -1.66
C ILE A 457 -0.29 17.00 -2.58
N THR A 458 -0.65 16.92 -3.86
CA THR A 458 -0.56 18.08 -4.76
C THR A 458 -1.85 18.90 -4.74
N LYS A 459 -1.75 20.18 -5.09
CA LYS A 459 -2.94 21.03 -5.29
C LYS A 459 -3.84 20.46 -6.39
N SER A 460 -3.24 19.88 -7.43
CA SER A 460 -3.96 19.24 -8.53
C SER A 460 -4.74 18.00 -8.09
N ASP A 461 -4.18 17.15 -7.22
CA ASP A 461 -4.91 15.97 -6.69
C ASP A 461 -6.22 16.38 -6.01
N VAL A 462 -6.19 17.44 -5.20
CA VAL A 462 -7.38 17.94 -4.51
C VAL A 462 -8.38 18.55 -5.51
N MET A 463 -7.90 19.22 -6.55
CA MET A 463 -8.75 19.79 -7.61
C MET A 463 -9.45 18.69 -8.43
N GLU A 464 -8.74 17.61 -8.73
CA GLU A 464 -9.28 16.46 -9.47
C GLU A 464 -10.29 15.68 -8.62
N GLN A 465 -10.03 15.50 -7.33
CA GLN A 465 -11.00 14.96 -6.37
C GLN A 465 -12.31 15.77 -6.31
N ILE A 466 -12.22 17.11 -6.33
CA ILE A 466 -13.41 17.96 -6.40
C ILE A 466 -14.13 17.78 -7.74
N GLY A 467 -13.39 17.71 -8.85
CA GLY A 467 -13.95 17.51 -10.18
C GLY A 467 -14.76 16.22 -10.26
N SER A 468 -14.17 15.10 -9.86
CA SER A 468 -14.82 13.78 -9.79
C SER A 468 -16.09 13.80 -8.94
N ALA A 469 -16.02 14.35 -7.72
CA ALA A 469 -17.19 14.47 -6.84
C ALA A 469 -18.32 15.29 -7.47
N ARG A 470 -17.99 16.39 -8.16
CA ARG A 470 -18.97 17.24 -8.83
C ARG A 470 -19.56 16.59 -10.09
N ASP A 471 -18.82 15.74 -10.78
CA ASP A 471 -19.36 14.98 -11.93
C ASP A 471 -20.28 13.85 -11.46
N THR A 472 -19.93 13.20 -10.34
CA THR A 472 -20.80 12.20 -9.68
C THR A 472 -22.13 12.83 -9.24
N ILE A 473 -22.09 14.03 -8.64
CA ILE A 473 -23.30 14.81 -8.31
C ILE A 473 -24.16 15.07 -9.56
N LYS A 474 -23.50 15.37 -10.68
CA LYS A 474 -24.21 15.67 -11.93
C LYS A 474 -24.91 14.45 -12.52
N ALA A 475 -24.32 13.26 -12.39
CA ALA A 475 -24.94 11.99 -12.76
C ALA A 475 -26.21 11.70 -11.93
N LEU A 476 -26.26 12.12 -10.66
CA LEU A 476 -27.47 12.01 -9.84
C LEU A 476 -28.52 13.07 -10.18
N ASN A 477 -28.09 14.32 -10.40
CA ASN A 477 -28.98 15.42 -10.74
C ASN A 477 -28.28 16.46 -11.63
N VAL A 478 -28.66 16.48 -12.91
CA VAL A 478 -28.06 17.32 -13.96
C VAL A 478 -28.09 18.83 -13.72
N LYS A 479 -28.89 19.30 -12.74
CA LYS A 479 -28.95 20.72 -12.34
C LYS A 479 -27.75 21.16 -11.49
N TYR A 480 -27.06 20.22 -10.86
CA TYR A 480 -25.96 20.47 -9.93
C TYR A 480 -24.69 19.75 -10.41
N GLY A 481 -23.53 20.19 -9.92
CA GLY A 481 -22.25 19.57 -10.29
C GLY A 481 -21.58 20.19 -11.51
N PHE A 482 -20.54 19.51 -12.01
CA PHE A 482 -19.70 19.94 -13.14
C PHE A 482 -18.98 18.72 -13.74
N GLY A 483 -18.64 18.78 -15.02
CA GLY A 483 -18.00 17.67 -15.74
C GLY A 483 -18.66 17.52 -17.10
N HIS A 484 -19.25 16.35 -17.37
CA HIS A 484 -19.99 16.10 -18.62
C HIS A 484 -21.12 17.12 -18.83
N ASP A 485 -21.46 17.38 -20.10
CA ASP A 485 -22.52 18.33 -20.42
C ASP A 485 -23.92 17.79 -20.04
N THR A 486 -24.90 18.67 -19.94
CA THR A 486 -26.26 18.28 -19.54
C THR A 486 -26.99 17.47 -20.62
N ALA A 487 -26.59 17.59 -21.89
CA ALA A 487 -27.18 16.80 -22.97
C ALA A 487 -26.73 15.33 -22.88
N TYR A 488 -25.46 15.09 -22.55
CA TYR A 488 -24.88 13.76 -22.32
C TYR A 488 -25.67 12.98 -21.28
N PHE A 489 -25.89 13.56 -20.09
CA PHE A 489 -26.65 12.91 -19.02
C PHE A 489 -28.15 12.75 -19.30
N LYS A 490 -28.70 13.42 -20.32
CA LYS A 490 -30.09 13.21 -20.75
C LYS A 490 -30.22 11.99 -21.67
N ILE A 491 -29.13 11.45 -22.18
CA ILE A 491 -29.14 10.21 -22.96
C ILE A 491 -29.42 9.04 -21.99
N PRO A 492 -30.44 8.20 -22.25
CA PRO A 492 -30.79 7.09 -21.37
C PRO A 492 -29.59 6.17 -21.07
N GLY A 493 -29.36 5.90 -19.78
CA GLY A 493 -28.29 5.03 -19.30
C GLY A 493 -26.93 5.71 -19.10
N MET A 494 -26.69 6.92 -19.63
CA MET A 494 -25.39 7.57 -19.47
C MET A 494 -25.15 8.06 -18.04
N ALA A 495 -26.18 8.50 -17.34
CA ALA A 495 -26.08 8.85 -15.92
C ALA A 495 -25.68 7.63 -15.07
N GLU A 496 -26.29 6.48 -15.34
CA GLU A 496 -26.01 5.23 -14.63
C GLU A 496 -24.58 4.74 -14.89
N LYS A 497 -24.11 4.82 -16.15
CA LYS A 497 -22.74 4.44 -16.54
C LYS A 497 -21.68 5.29 -15.86
N GLU A 498 -21.80 6.61 -15.94
CA GLU A 498 -20.86 7.52 -15.24
C GLU A 498 -20.89 7.31 -13.73
N PHE A 499 -22.07 7.11 -13.16
CA PHE A 499 -22.20 6.88 -11.73
C PHE A 499 -21.45 5.61 -11.29
N ILE A 500 -21.57 4.50 -12.02
CA ILE A 500 -20.82 3.26 -11.73
C ILE A 500 -19.31 3.46 -11.89
N ALA A 501 -18.86 4.14 -12.96
CA ALA A 501 -17.45 4.39 -13.17
C ALA A 501 -16.85 5.21 -12.00
N HIS A 502 -17.60 6.20 -11.50
CA HIS A 502 -17.25 6.92 -10.28
C HIS A 502 -17.34 6.05 -9.02
N CYS A 503 -18.27 5.09 -8.91
CA CYS A 503 -18.25 4.10 -7.82
C CYS A 503 -16.94 3.29 -7.79
N PHE A 504 -16.48 2.80 -8.95
CA PHE A 504 -15.20 2.09 -9.04
C PHE A 504 -14.03 2.99 -8.65
N GLU A 505 -13.96 4.21 -9.21
CA GLU A 505 -12.92 5.19 -8.89
C GLU A 505 -12.82 5.42 -7.37
N ASN A 506 -13.95 5.72 -6.72
CA ASN A 506 -14.01 6.02 -5.30
C ASN A 506 -13.72 4.79 -4.43
N THR A 507 -14.08 3.58 -4.86
CA THR A 507 -13.79 2.35 -4.12
C THR A 507 -12.30 2.00 -4.11
N PHE A 508 -11.62 2.25 -5.22
CA PHE A 508 -10.28 1.74 -5.44
C PHE A 508 -9.16 2.77 -5.22
N VAL A 509 -9.44 4.05 -5.45
CA VAL A 509 -8.50 5.17 -5.18
C VAL A 509 -8.88 5.93 -3.91
N GLY A 510 -10.18 6.08 -3.67
CA GLY A 510 -10.71 6.93 -2.61
C GLY A 510 -10.73 8.41 -2.96
N ASN A 511 -11.62 9.17 -2.33
CA ASN A 511 -11.75 10.61 -2.54
C ASN A 511 -12.10 11.31 -1.22
N LYS A 512 -11.07 11.83 -0.54
CA LYS A 512 -11.21 12.43 0.80
C LYS A 512 -12.09 13.68 0.77
N VAL A 513 -12.15 14.39 -0.36
CA VAL A 513 -13.04 15.55 -0.51
C VAL A 513 -14.48 15.09 -0.59
N PHE A 514 -14.76 14.08 -1.41
CA PHE A 514 -16.10 13.53 -1.58
C PHE A 514 -16.60 12.93 -0.27
N GLU A 515 -15.82 12.06 0.36
CA GLU A 515 -16.12 11.46 1.67
C GLU A 515 -16.47 12.51 2.73
N LYS A 516 -15.73 13.63 2.78
CA LYS A 516 -16.00 14.71 3.74
C LYS A 516 -17.24 15.55 3.41
N CYS A 517 -17.57 15.69 2.13
CA CYS A 517 -18.67 16.54 1.68
C CYS A 517 -20.00 15.80 1.61
N LEU A 518 -19.98 14.51 1.31
CA LEU A 518 -21.12 13.62 1.09
C LEU A 518 -20.81 12.20 1.59
N PRO A 519 -20.61 12.01 2.91
CA PRO A 519 -20.12 10.75 3.47
C PRO A 519 -21.08 9.58 3.23
N GLU A 520 -22.39 9.80 3.31
CA GLU A 520 -23.39 8.74 3.14
C GLU A 520 -23.40 8.21 1.70
N LEU A 521 -23.40 9.12 0.72
CA LEU A 521 -23.34 8.75 -0.70
C LEU A 521 -22.02 8.02 -1.02
N TYR A 522 -20.89 8.55 -0.54
CA TYR A 522 -19.58 7.93 -0.74
C TYR A 522 -19.53 6.51 -0.16
N ALA A 523 -20.01 6.32 1.08
CA ALA A 523 -20.03 5.01 1.72
C ALA A 523 -20.89 4.00 0.96
N GLU A 524 -22.11 4.37 0.53
CA GLU A 524 -22.97 3.47 -0.23
C GLU A 524 -22.40 3.12 -1.61
N MET A 525 -21.74 4.06 -2.30
CA MET A 525 -21.04 3.79 -3.56
C MET A 525 -19.91 2.76 -3.37
N VAL A 526 -19.14 2.89 -2.29
CA VAL A 526 -18.06 1.97 -1.95
C VAL A 526 -18.58 0.58 -1.59
N GLU A 527 -19.63 0.50 -0.78
CA GLU A 527 -20.24 -0.77 -0.40
C GLU A 527 -20.88 -1.49 -1.60
N TYR A 528 -21.47 -0.76 -2.54
CA TYR A 528 -22.00 -1.34 -3.77
C TYR A 528 -20.92 -2.12 -4.56
N ILE A 529 -19.74 -1.53 -4.75
CA ILE A 529 -18.65 -2.18 -5.49
C ILE A 529 -18.02 -3.32 -4.69
N LYS A 530 -17.94 -3.21 -3.36
CA LYS A 530 -17.46 -4.30 -2.50
C LYS A 530 -18.38 -5.53 -2.49
N GLY A 531 -19.65 -5.35 -2.84
CA GLY A 531 -20.63 -6.44 -2.95
C GLY A 531 -20.56 -7.24 -4.27
N LEU A 532 -19.73 -6.82 -5.23
CA LEU A 532 -19.45 -7.53 -6.49
C LEU A 532 -18.42 -8.65 -6.29
#